data_AF-X0STM4-F1
#
_entry.id   AF-X0STM4-F1
#
_cell.length_a   1.000
_cell.length_b   1.000
_cell.length_c   1.000
_cell.angle_alpha   90.00
_cell.angle_beta   90.00
_cell.angle_gamma   90.00
#
_symmetry.space_group_name_H-M   'P 1'
#
loop_
_entity.id
_entity.type
_entity.pdbx_description
1 polymer ?
#
loop_
_entity_poly.entity_id
_entity_poly.type
_entity_poly.pdbx_seq_one_letter_code
_entity_poly.pdbx_strand_id
1 'polypeptide(L)'
;MGKFSPDMQLYAIVVGSSADEFVCYTMNLLGDYGLKFILCDDIYRAVGELAKNRNGNVLVIGRVEQLSREHGRFFQKVSENGFSCCCLADAGSAHKRKQILAVIETGAFVVNEPAEIGEVVTKLLDRAPAFIEDEF
;
A
#
# COMPACT_ATOMS: atom_id res chain seq x y z
N MET A 1 -3.09 21.68 25.40
CA MET A 1 -2.32 20.48 24.98
C MET A 1 -3.31 19.53 24.33
N GLY A 2 -3.45 19.59 23.00
CA GLY A 2 -4.29 18.66 22.25
C GLY A 2 -3.73 17.24 22.38
N LYS A 3 -4.57 16.29 22.78
CA LYS A 3 -4.22 14.87 22.76
C LYS A 3 -4.37 14.40 21.31
N PHE A 4 -3.27 13.97 20.69
CA PHE A 4 -3.33 13.19 19.46
C PHE A 4 -4.15 11.92 19.73
N SER A 5 -5.20 11.68 18.94
CA SER A 5 -5.78 10.33 18.85
C SER A 5 -4.75 9.46 18.11
N PRO A 6 -4.14 8.45 18.76
CA PRO A 6 -3.08 7.63 18.17
C PRO A 6 -3.55 6.67 17.05
N ASP A 7 -4.83 6.73 16.67
CA ASP A 7 -5.52 5.64 15.98
C ASP A 7 -5.56 5.74 14.45
N MET A 8 -4.85 6.67 13.81
CA MET A 8 -4.88 6.85 12.34
C MET A 8 -3.50 7.03 11.67
N GLN A 9 -2.43 6.48 12.26
CA GLN A 9 -1.15 6.45 11.55
C GLN A 9 -1.20 5.48 10.36
N LEU A 10 -0.75 5.95 9.20
CA LEU A 10 -0.58 5.13 8.01
C LEU A 10 0.37 3.96 8.33
N TYR A 11 -0.09 2.75 8.05
CA TYR A 11 0.64 1.52 8.27
C TYR A 11 0.81 0.78 6.95
N ALA A 12 2.01 0.29 6.67
CA ALA A 12 2.29 -0.37 5.39
C ALA A 12 2.41 -1.90 5.51
N ILE A 13 1.89 -2.61 4.51
CA ILE A 13 2.14 -4.04 4.31
C ILE A 13 2.93 -4.17 3.01
N VAL A 14 4.19 -4.56 3.12
CA VAL A 14 5.06 -4.80 1.96
C VAL A 14 4.96 -6.28 1.59
N VAL A 15 4.71 -6.57 0.33
CA VAL A 15 4.49 -7.93 -0.19
C VAL A 15 5.60 -8.29 -1.16
N GLY A 16 6.41 -9.28 -0.80
CA GLY A 16 7.57 -9.72 -1.59
C GLY A 16 8.64 -10.42 -0.75
N SER A 17 9.66 -10.93 -1.42
CA SER A 17 10.82 -11.56 -0.78
C SER A 17 11.72 -10.49 -0.14
N SER A 18 12.27 -10.76 1.05
CA SER A 18 13.29 -9.89 1.67
C SER A 18 14.61 -9.82 0.89
N ALA A 19 14.81 -10.74 -0.08
CA ALA A 19 15.95 -10.71 -0.99
C ALA A 19 15.68 -9.91 -2.27
N ASP A 20 14.46 -9.41 -2.48
CA ASP A 20 14.10 -8.59 -3.63
C ASP A 20 14.54 -7.13 -3.39
N GLU A 21 15.33 -6.58 -4.31
CA GLU A 21 15.82 -5.19 -4.24
C GLU A 21 14.68 -4.17 -4.15
N PHE A 22 13.55 -4.41 -4.81
CA PHE A 22 12.35 -3.56 -4.72
C PHE A 22 11.80 -3.52 -3.30
N VAL A 23 11.76 -4.69 -2.64
CA VAL A 23 11.26 -4.82 -1.27
C VAL A 23 12.21 -4.12 -0.30
N CYS A 24 13.52 -4.34 -0.45
CA CYS A 24 14.53 -3.65 0.36
C CYS A 24 14.44 -2.12 0.20
N TYR A 25 14.34 -1.64 -1.04
CA TYR A 25 14.16 -0.23 -1.34
C TYR A 25 12.90 0.33 -0.67
N THR A 26 11.77 -0.36 -0.84
CA THR A 26 10.48 0.06 -0.26
C THR A 26 10.54 0.12 1.26
N MET A 27 11.14 -0.88 1.92
CA MET A 27 11.27 -0.91 3.37
C MET A 27 12.15 0.24 3.89
N ASN A 28 13.26 0.53 3.21
CA ASN A 28 14.12 1.66 3.56
C ASN A 28 13.37 2.98 3.40
N LEU A 29 12.69 3.17 2.27
CA LEU A 29 11.87 4.35 2.01
C LEU A 29 10.81 4.54 3.11
N LEU A 30 10.05 3.50 3.45
CA LEU A 30 9.04 3.58 4.52
C LEU A 30 9.68 3.91 5.88
N GLY A 31 10.88 3.40 6.15
CA GLY A 31 11.69 3.74 7.31
C GLY A 31 12.08 5.22 7.36
N ASP A 32 12.47 5.80 6.22
CA ASP A 32 12.80 7.23 6.10
C ASP A 32 11.59 8.12 6.40
N TYR A 33 10.38 7.67 6.05
CA TYR A 33 9.12 8.33 6.42
C TYR A 33 8.66 8.03 7.87
N GLY A 34 9.39 7.19 8.62
CA GLY A 34 9.02 6.78 9.98
C GLY A 34 7.75 5.91 10.06
N LEU A 35 7.34 5.29 8.95
CA LEU A 35 6.13 4.48 8.90
C LEU A 35 6.37 3.08 9.47
N LYS A 36 5.40 2.60 10.24
CA LYS A 36 5.38 1.20 10.65
C LYS A 36 5.01 0.32 9.46
N PHE A 37 5.70 -0.79 9.31
CA PHE A 37 5.39 -1.76 8.26
C PHE A 37 5.60 -3.21 8.70
N ILE A 38 4.93 -4.13 8.01
CA ILE A 38 5.22 -5.57 8.06
C ILE A 38 5.55 -6.06 6.66
N LEU A 39 6.59 -6.89 6.58
CA LEU A 39 6.92 -7.67 5.39
C LEU A 39 6.14 -8.99 5.38
N CYS A 40 5.40 -9.20 4.30
CA CYS A 40 4.76 -10.46 3.96
C CYS A 40 5.47 -11.06 2.74
N ASP A 41 5.97 -12.28 2.89
CA ASP A 41 6.64 -13.05 1.84
C ASP A 41 5.70 -13.42 0.68
N ASP A 42 4.39 -13.52 0.96
CA ASP A 42 3.36 -13.76 -0.05
C ASP A 42 2.06 -12.99 0.22
N ILE A 43 1.16 -13.06 -0.78
CA ILE A 43 -0.15 -12.39 -0.77
C ILE A 43 -1.11 -12.98 0.28
N TYR A 44 -1.02 -14.27 0.59
CA TYR A 44 -1.91 -14.93 1.54
C TYR A 44 -1.65 -14.46 2.96
N ARG A 45 -0.37 -14.31 3.31
CA ARG A 45 0.02 -13.70 4.58
C ARG A 45 -0.44 -12.25 4.66
N ALA A 46 -0.31 -11.48 3.57
CA ALA A 46 -0.81 -10.11 3.51
C ALA A 46 -2.33 -10.03 3.74
N VAL A 47 -3.12 -10.92 3.14
CA VAL A 47 -4.57 -11.05 3.39
C VAL A 47 -4.85 -11.35 4.87
N GLY A 48 -4.06 -12.23 5.49
CA GLY A 48 -4.17 -12.53 6.92
C GLY A 48 -3.92 -11.31 7.80
N GLU A 49 -2.94 -10.49 7.47
CA GLU A 49 -2.67 -9.23 8.18
C GLU A 49 -3.74 -8.17 7.94
N LEU A 50 -4.26 -8.05 6.71
CA LEU A 50 -5.37 -7.16 6.40
C LEU A 50 -6.62 -7.53 7.21
N ALA A 51 -6.95 -8.82 7.34
CA ALA A 51 -8.11 -9.27 8.11
C ALA A 51 -8.06 -8.92 9.61
N LYS A 52 -6.85 -8.72 10.16
CA LYS A 52 -6.66 -8.28 11.55
C LYS A 52 -6.87 -6.77 11.74
N ASN A 53 -6.76 -6.00 10.66
CA ASN A 53 -6.92 -4.55 10.68
C ASN A 53 -8.37 -4.20 10.30
N ARG A 54 -9.16 -3.71 11.26
CA ARG A 54 -10.58 -3.37 11.00
C ARG A 54 -10.81 -1.89 10.68
N ASN A 55 -9.92 -0.99 11.10
CA ASN A 55 -10.13 0.46 11.04
C ASN A 55 -8.87 1.25 10.59
N GLY A 56 -7.94 0.61 9.87
CA GLY A 56 -6.61 1.20 9.62
C GLY A 56 -6.49 1.95 8.29
N ASN A 57 -5.78 3.09 8.31
CA ASN A 57 -5.11 3.63 7.12
C ASN A 57 -3.99 2.65 6.73
N VAL A 58 -4.32 1.61 5.95
CA VAL A 58 -3.35 0.60 5.50
C VAL A 58 -2.97 0.84 4.05
N LEU A 59 -1.66 0.83 3.78
CA LEU A 59 -1.09 0.84 2.44
C LEU A 59 -0.45 -0.51 2.14
N VAL A 60 -0.97 -1.24 1.17
CA VAL A 60 -0.31 -2.44 0.64
C VAL A 60 0.63 -2.05 -0.49
N ILE A 61 1.87 -2.52 -0.46
CA ILE A 61 2.88 -2.27 -1.49
C ILE A 61 3.42 -3.60 -2.03
N GLY A 62 3.47 -3.77 -3.34
CA GLY A 62 4.01 -4.99 -3.96
C GLY A 62 4.17 -4.87 -5.47
N ARG A 63 4.65 -5.93 -6.14
CA ARG A 63 4.66 -5.98 -7.60
C ARG A 63 3.27 -6.33 -8.12
N VAL A 64 2.86 -5.74 -9.25
CA VAL A 64 1.56 -6.01 -9.89
C VAL A 64 1.35 -7.52 -10.09
N GLU A 65 2.38 -8.24 -10.52
CA GLU A 65 2.30 -9.67 -10.77
C GLU A 65 2.05 -10.51 -9.52
N GLN A 66 2.64 -10.12 -8.39
CA GLN A 66 2.49 -10.83 -7.13
C GLN A 66 1.10 -10.57 -6.52
N LEU A 67 0.63 -9.33 -6.60
CA LEU A 67 -0.66 -8.93 -6.06
C LEU A 67 -1.84 -9.36 -6.94
N SER A 68 -1.60 -9.61 -8.24
CA SER A 68 -2.63 -10.06 -9.19
C SER A 68 -2.80 -11.58 -9.27
N ARG A 69 -2.05 -12.39 -8.50
CA ARG A 69 -2.09 -13.86 -8.61
C ARG A 69 -3.49 -14.47 -8.43
N GLU A 70 -4.36 -13.82 -7.67
CA GLU A 70 -5.77 -14.24 -7.47
C GLU A 70 -6.77 -13.58 -8.42
N HIS A 71 -6.40 -13.37 -9.69
CA HIS A 71 -7.25 -12.70 -10.69
C HIS A 71 -7.76 -11.32 -10.23
N GLY A 72 -6.97 -10.63 -9.40
CA GLY A 72 -7.30 -9.30 -8.90
C GLY A 72 -8.35 -9.24 -7.77
N ARG A 73 -8.84 -10.37 -7.26
CA ARG A 73 -9.77 -10.41 -6.09
C ARG A 73 -9.19 -9.72 -4.86
N PHE A 74 -7.87 -9.76 -4.72
CA PHE A 74 -7.14 -9.04 -3.68
C PHE A 74 -7.45 -7.54 -3.69
N PHE A 75 -7.36 -6.90 -4.86
CA PHE A 75 -7.58 -5.47 -5.00
C PHE A 75 -9.01 -5.05 -4.68
N GLN A 76 -9.99 -5.88 -5.05
CA GLN A 76 -11.39 -5.67 -4.68
C GLN A 76 -11.54 -5.63 -3.15
N LYS A 77 -10.97 -6.61 -2.43
CA LYS A 77 -11.01 -6.62 -0.96
C LYS A 77 -10.31 -5.43 -0.34
N VAL A 78 -9.17 -5.02 -0.87
CA VAL A 78 -8.44 -3.83 -0.39
C VAL A 78 -9.33 -2.59 -0.52
N SER A 79 -9.95 -2.40 -1.68
CA SER A 79 -10.85 -1.28 -1.96
C SER A 79 -12.10 -1.29 -1.08
N GLU A 80 -12.77 -2.44 -0.94
CA GLU A 80 -13.98 -2.62 -0.11
C GLU A 80 -13.76 -2.29 1.37
N ASN A 81 -12.54 -2.49 1.88
CA ASN A 81 -12.18 -2.21 3.27
C ASN A 81 -11.57 -0.80 3.46
N GLY A 82 -11.56 0.04 2.41
CA GLY A 82 -11.02 1.40 2.46
C GLY A 82 -9.49 1.47 2.54
N PHE A 83 -8.80 0.37 2.26
CA PHE A 83 -7.34 0.33 2.24
C PHE A 83 -6.78 0.86 0.92
N SER A 84 -5.54 1.31 0.94
CA SER A 84 -4.82 1.76 -0.26
C SER A 84 -3.88 0.67 -0.77
N CYS A 85 -3.69 0.61 -2.10
CA CYS A 85 -2.73 -0.28 -2.73
C CYS A 85 -1.80 0.51 -3.65
N CYS A 86 -0.50 0.24 -3.58
CA CYS A 86 0.52 0.75 -4.50
C CYS A 86 1.27 -0.42 -5.14
N CYS A 87 1.36 -0.43 -6.47
CA CYS A 87 1.91 -1.57 -7.20
C CYS A 87 3.00 -1.13 -8.17
N LEU A 88 4.14 -1.81 -8.17
CA LEU A 88 5.16 -1.65 -9.21
C LEU A 88 4.79 -2.47 -10.45
N ALA A 89 4.69 -1.80 -11.60
CA ALA A 89 4.55 -2.41 -12.90
C ALA A 89 5.94 -2.66 -13.51
N ASP A 90 6.34 -3.92 -13.64
CA ASP A 90 7.64 -4.24 -14.24
C ASP A 90 7.68 -3.88 -15.73
N ALA A 91 8.78 -3.30 -16.20
CA ALA A 91 8.95 -2.86 -17.59
C ALA A 91 8.76 -3.96 -18.65
N GLY A 92 8.89 -5.25 -18.28
CA GLY A 92 8.66 -6.41 -19.17
C GLY A 92 7.19 -6.77 -19.42
N SER A 93 6.25 -5.97 -18.92
CA SER A 93 4.84 -6.37 -18.76
C SER A 93 3.90 -5.94 -19.90
N ALA A 94 4.39 -5.84 -21.15
CA ALA A 94 3.56 -5.46 -22.31
C ALA A 94 2.29 -6.34 -22.49
N HIS A 95 2.35 -7.61 -22.06
CA HIS A 95 1.20 -8.53 -22.05
C HIS A 95 0.26 -8.38 -20.83
N LYS A 96 0.62 -7.56 -19.84
CA LYS A 96 -0.13 -7.34 -18.59
C LYS A 96 -0.92 -6.02 -18.59
N ARG A 97 -1.05 -5.31 -19.72
CA ARG A 97 -1.88 -4.07 -19.81
C ARG A 97 -3.30 -4.26 -19.28
N LYS A 98 -3.94 -5.41 -19.59
CA LYS A 98 -5.27 -5.74 -19.06
C LYS A 98 -5.29 -5.88 -17.53
N GLN A 99 -4.23 -6.41 -16.94
CA GLN A 99 -4.10 -6.54 -15.49
C GLN A 99 -3.86 -5.17 -14.85
N ILE A 100 -2.99 -4.34 -15.44
CA ILE A 100 -2.73 -2.98 -14.97
C ILE A 100 -4.02 -2.13 -14.98
N LEU A 101 -4.80 -2.20 -16.06
CA LEU A 101 -6.10 -1.52 -16.14
C LEU A 101 -7.06 -2.01 -15.06
N ALA A 102 -7.20 -3.33 -14.89
CA ALA A 102 -8.06 -3.89 -13.84
C ALA A 102 -7.62 -3.46 -12.43
N VAL A 103 -6.31 -3.32 -12.18
CA VAL A 103 -5.78 -2.80 -10.92
C VAL A 103 -6.15 -1.32 -10.74
N ILE A 104 -5.96 -0.48 -11.76
CA ILE A 104 -6.33 0.94 -11.70
C ILE A 104 -7.82 1.12 -11.43
N GLU A 105 -8.70 0.30 -12.04
CA GLU A 105 -10.15 0.35 -11.84
C GLU A 105 -10.58 0.13 -10.38
N THR A 106 -9.74 -0.51 -9.56
CA THR A 106 -10.00 -0.69 -8.11
C THR A 106 -9.59 0.52 -7.26
N GLY A 107 -8.96 1.53 -7.86
CA GLY A 107 -8.41 2.70 -7.17
C GLY A 107 -6.97 2.53 -6.69
N ALA A 108 -6.29 1.45 -7.07
CA ALA A 108 -4.88 1.22 -6.74
C ALA A 108 -3.96 2.17 -7.52
N PHE A 109 -2.89 2.61 -6.85
CA PHE A 109 -1.79 3.33 -7.47
C PHE A 109 -0.89 2.35 -8.21
N VAL A 110 -0.55 2.65 -9.46
CA VAL A 110 0.42 1.88 -10.25
C VAL A 110 1.59 2.79 -10.58
N VAL A 111 2.78 2.37 -10.16
CA VAL A 111 4.05 3.05 -10.38
C VAL A 111 4.91 2.24 -11.34
N ASN A 112 5.75 2.91 -12.13
CA ASN A 112 6.68 2.26 -13.07
C ASN A 112 8.06 2.10 -12.44
N GLU A 113 8.39 2.94 -11.46
CA GLU A 113 9.68 2.92 -10.79
C GLU A 113 9.51 2.91 -9.25
N PRO A 114 10.39 2.24 -8.51
CA PRO A 114 10.31 2.21 -7.04
C PRO A 114 10.33 3.61 -6.41
N ALA A 115 11.03 4.57 -7.03
CA ALA A 115 11.14 5.94 -6.52
C ALA A 115 9.80 6.69 -6.45
N GLU A 116 8.83 6.33 -7.30
CA GLU A 116 7.50 6.95 -7.33
C GLU A 116 6.63 6.54 -6.13
N ILE A 117 7.02 5.51 -5.36
CA ILE A 117 6.30 5.09 -4.14
C ILE A 117 6.25 6.22 -3.11
N GLY A 118 7.31 7.02 -3.01
CA GLY A 118 7.38 8.14 -2.05
C GLY A 118 6.28 9.18 -2.28
N GLU A 119 5.93 9.42 -3.55
CA GLU A 119 4.84 10.34 -3.91
C GLU A 119 3.49 9.79 -3.46
N VAL A 120 3.26 8.47 -3.62
CA VAL A 120 2.04 7.81 -3.15
C VAL A 120 1.92 7.88 -1.64
N VAL A 121 3.02 7.61 -0.92
CA VAL A 121 3.07 7.71 0.54
C VAL A 121 2.75 9.13 1.00
N THR A 122 3.39 10.13 0.42
CA THR A 122 3.17 11.55 0.73
C THR A 122 1.70 11.93 0.53
N LYS A 123 1.13 11.57 -0.63
CA LYS A 123 -0.27 11.83 -0.96
C LYS A 123 -1.25 11.20 0.04
N LEU A 124 -0.94 10.02 0.57
CA LEU A 124 -1.79 9.34 1.56
C LEU A 124 -1.64 9.95 2.95
N LEU A 125 -0.45 10.41 3.32
CA LEU A 125 -0.22 11.14 4.57
C LEU A 125 -0.95 12.50 4.56
N ASP A 126 -0.94 13.20 3.43
CA ASP A 126 -1.65 14.49 3.26
C ASP A 126 -3.17 14.36 3.27
N ARG A 127 -3.70 13.15 3.03
CA ARG A 127 -5.15 12.86 3.06
C ARG A 127 -5.66 12.54 4.47
N ALA A 128 -4.79 12.26 5.44
CA ALA A 128 -5.23 12.13 6.81
C ALA A 128 -5.84 13.47 7.26
N PRO A 129 -7.03 13.48 7.89
CA PRO A 129 -7.69 14.74 8.21
C PRO A 129 -6.76 15.59 9.08
N ALA A 130 -6.37 16.76 8.55
CA ALA A 130 -5.91 17.85 9.36
C ALA A 130 -7.00 18.15 10.39
N PHE A 131 -6.59 18.26 11.66
CA PHE A 131 -7.39 18.63 12.83
C PHE A 131 -8.71 19.37 12.52
N ILE A 132 -9.82 18.91 13.09
CA ILE A 132 -10.92 19.81 13.43
C ILE A 132 -10.43 20.57 14.67
N GLU A 133 -10.09 21.85 14.51
CA GLU A 133 -9.99 22.77 15.64
C GLU A 133 -11.41 22.97 16.19
N ASP A 134 -11.77 22.26 17.25
CA ASP A 134 -12.89 22.68 18.11
C ASP A 134 -12.43 23.92 18.88
N GLU A 135 -12.80 25.10 18.36
CA GLU A 135 -12.83 26.35 19.12
C GLU A 135 -13.82 26.19 20.29
N PHE A 136 -13.31 26.16 21.52
CA PHE A 136 -14.08 26.42 22.75
C PHE A 136 -13.64 27.76 23.34
#